data_AF-A0A381P419-F1
#
_entry.id   AF-A0A381P419-F1
#
_cell.length_a   1.000
_cell.length_b   1.000
_cell.length_c   1.000
_cell.angle_alpha   90.00
_cell.angle_beta   90.00
_cell.angle_gamma   90.00
#
_symmetry.space_group_name_H-M   'P 1'
#
loop_
_entity.id
_entity.type
_entity.pdbx_description
1 polymer ?
#
loop_
_entity_poly.entity_id
_entity_poly.type
_entity_poly.pdbx_seq_one_letter_code
_entity_poly.pdbx_strand_id
1 'polypeptide(L)'
;MPFVSDLKLGKKYENISLEYLEYDDIIEQPEKKFKDYDFGIVLNRRKIYFECKCDRLAHDTGNLAIEFKCNEKPSGITTTKAHFYMYHIIGDKECYKIPTKILRKMIKNGEYDREVSGGDGWRSRMYLMKVSNFQKYKVEKLD
;
A
#
# COMPACT_ATOMS: atom_id res chain seq x y z
N MET A 1 13.66 -2.95 19.04
CA MET A 1 12.22 -2.59 19.09
C MET A 1 11.59 -2.88 17.73
N PRO A 2 10.48 -3.62 17.67
CA PRO A 2 9.78 -4.00 16.42
C PRO A 2 9.47 -2.80 15.52
N PHE A 3 9.10 -1.67 16.12
CA PHE A 3 8.78 -0.43 15.44
C PHE A 3 9.92 0.13 14.57
N VAL A 4 11.17 0.10 15.06
CA VAL A 4 12.33 0.61 14.30
C VAL A 4 12.65 -0.30 13.11
N SER A 5 12.48 -1.61 13.26
CA SER A 5 12.63 -2.56 12.14
C SER A 5 11.54 -2.39 11.10
N ASP A 6 10.29 -2.12 11.51
CA ASP A 6 9.17 -1.91 10.58
C ASP A 6 9.34 -0.61 9.77
N LEU A 7 9.83 0.47 10.39
CA LEU A 7 10.14 1.71 9.68
C LEU A 7 11.24 1.53 8.62
N LYS A 8 12.30 0.78 8.96
CA LYS A 8 13.36 0.45 8.00
C LYS A 8 12.84 -0.41 6.85
N LEU A 9 11.94 -1.34 7.15
CA LEU A 9 11.34 -2.19 6.13
C LEU A 9 10.44 -1.39 5.19
N GLY A 10 9.58 -0.52 5.73
CA GLY A 10 8.75 0.37 4.91
C GLY A 10 9.60 1.20 3.95
N LYS A 11 10.66 1.83 4.45
CA LYS A 11 11.54 2.63 3.59
C LYS A 11 12.26 1.80 2.53
N LYS A 12 12.68 0.58 2.87
CA LYS A 12 13.26 -0.36 1.90
C LYS A 12 12.30 -0.64 0.75
N TYR A 13 11.02 -0.91 1.04
CA TYR A 13 10.04 -1.23 0.00
C TYR A 13 9.50 -0.01 -0.75
N GLU A 14 9.53 1.19 -0.17
CA GLU A 14 9.38 2.42 -0.96
C GLU A 14 10.44 2.49 -2.06
N ASN A 15 11.72 2.24 -1.73
CA ASN A 15 12.80 2.26 -2.73
C ASN A 15 12.66 1.11 -3.74
N ILE A 16 12.37 -0.11 -3.28
CA ILE A 16 12.13 -1.25 -4.18
C ILE A 16 10.95 -0.98 -5.13
N SER A 17 9.93 -0.22 -4.70
CA SER A 17 8.80 0.12 -5.56
C SER A 17 9.22 0.91 -6.81
N LEU A 18 10.31 1.66 -6.74
CA LEU A 18 10.83 2.43 -7.88
C LEU A 18 11.33 1.50 -9.00
N GLU A 19 11.80 0.30 -8.69
CA GLU A 19 12.24 -0.71 -9.68
C GLU A 19 11.08 -1.22 -10.56
N TYR A 20 9.82 -0.94 -10.20
CA TYR A 20 8.62 -1.34 -10.95
C TYR A 20 7.98 -0.18 -11.73
N LEU A 21 8.59 1.01 -11.71
CA LEU A 21 7.97 2.23 -12.18
C LEU A 21 8.88 2.95 -13.17
N GLU A 22 8.31 3.38 -14.30
CA GLU A 22 8.96 4.36 -15.16
C GLU A 22 8.79 5.75 -14.54
N TYR A 23 9.88 6.52 -14.47
CA TYR A 23 9.85 7.88 -13.98
C TYR A 23 10.99 8.73 -14.58
N ASP A 24 10.71 10.02 -14.71
CA ASP A 24 11.70 11.04 -15.07
C ASP A 24 12.45 11.54 -13.82
N ASP A 25 11.74 11.64 -12.69
CA ASP A 25 12.28 12.18 -11.44
C ASP A 25 11.51 11.66 -10.20
N ILE A 26 12.11 11.77 -9.02
CA ILE A 26 11.53 11.37 -7.73
C ILE A 26 11.06 12.60 -6.97
N ILE A 27 9.88 12.52 -6.36
CA ILE A 27 9.35 13.58 -5.49
C ILE A 27 9.76 13.27 -4.05
N GLU A 28 10.72 14.04 -3.53
CA GLU A 28 11.09 14.00 -2.12
C GLU A 28 9.93 14.44 -1.22
N GLN A 29 9.80 13.76 -0.09
CA GLN A 29 8.76 14.07 0.88
C GLN A 29 9.26 14.98 2.00
N PRO A 30 8.50 16.03 2.36
CA PRO A 30 8.80 16.79 3.57
C PRO A 30 8.62 15.91 4.82
N GLU A 31 9.49 16.06 5.81
CA GLU A 31 9.39 15.33 7.08
C GLU A 31 8.13 15.75 7.85
N LYS A 32 7.06 14.98 7.68
CA LYS A 32 5.79 15.13 8.38
C LYS A 32 5.40 13.82 9.05
N LYS A 33 4.79 13.94 10.24
CA LYS A 33 4.32 12.81 11.06
C LYS A 33 3.16 12.04 10.41
N PHE A 34 2.27 12.74 9.73
CA PHE A 34 1.15 12.16 8.98
C PHE A 34 1.29 12.58 7.52
N LYS A 35 1.63 11.63 6.67
CA LYS A 35 1.88 11.87 5.26
C LYS A 35 0.63 11.52 4.46
N ASP A 36 0.40 12.29 3.40
CA ASP A 36 -0.71 12.05 2.47
C ASP A 36 -0.40 10.89 1.50
N TYR A 37 0.87 10.47 1.41
CA TYR A 37 1.39 9.39 0.56
C TYR A 37 2.78 8.96 1.10
N ASP A 38 3.34 7.86 0.60
CA ASP A 38 4.65 7.31 1.04
C ASP A 38 5.80 7.65 0.09
N PHE A 39 5.54 7.83 -1.20
CA PHE A 39 6.50 8.43 -2.14
C PHE A 39 5.79 8.98 -3.38
N GLY A 40 6.52 9.71 -4.23
CA GLY A 40 6.00 10.17 -5.51
C GLY A 40 7.06 10.18 -6.59
N ILE A 41 6.60 10.21 -7.83
CA ILE A 41 7.43 10.31 -9.03
C ILE A 41 6.88 11.39 -9.96
N VAL A 42 7.72 11.85 -10.87
CA VAL A 42 7.33 12.60 -12.06
C VAL A 42 7.46 11.68 -13.26
N LEU A 43 6.42 11.59 -14.08
CA LEU A 43 6.46 10.88 -15.36
C LEU A 43 5.69 11.70 -16.39
N ASN A 44 6.32 12.02 -17.52
CA ASN A 44 5.71 12.81 -18.59
C ASN A 44 5.12 14.13 -18.09
N ARG A 45 5.87 14.84 -17.23
CA ARG A 45 5.46 16.10 -16.56
C ARG A 45 4.26 15.96 -15.61
N ARG A 46 3.84 14.74 -15.26
CA ARG A 46 2.76 14.49 -14.30
C ARG A 46 3.33 13.97 -12.99
N LYS A 47 2.82 14.48 -11.87
CA LYS A 47 3.14 13.98 -10.53
C LYS A 47 2.25 12.80 -10.20
N ILE A 48 2.84 11.68 -9.79
CA ILE A 48 2.13 10.47 -9.39
C ILE A 48 2.56 10.09 -7.98
N TYR A 49 1.59 9.87 -7.09
CA TYR A 49 1.82 9.59 -5.68
C TYR A 49 1.40 8.16 -5.33
N PHE A 50 2.12 7.55 -4.40
CA PHE A 50 1.97 6.15 -4.04
C PHE A 50 1.92 5.96 -2.53
N GLU A 51 1.07 5.04 -2.11
CA GLU A 51 1.08 4.44 -0.78
C GLU A 51 1.80 3.08 -0.90
N CYS A 52 2.77 2.79 -0.04
CA CYS A 52 3.51 1.55 -0.05
C CYS A 52 3.03 0.65 1.10
N LYS A 53 2.71 -0.61 0.78
CA LYS A 53 2.31 -1.62 1.78
C LYS A 53 3.14 -2.88 1.59
N CYS A 54 3.57 -3.41 2.73
CA CYS A 54 4.38 -4.62 2.82
C CYS A 54 3.53 -5.69 3.52
N ASP A 55 2.97 -6.61 2.75
CA ASP A 55 2.16 -7.69 3.31
C ASP A 55 3.02 -8.95 3.49
N ARG A 56 3.17 -9.36 4.75
CA ARG A 56 3.94 -10.54 5.13
C ARG A 56 3.10 -11.81 5.13
N LEU A 57 1.77 -11.70 5.18
CA LEU A 57 0.86 -12.83 5.39
C LEU A 57 -0.04 -13.10 4.17
N ALA A 58 -0.06 -12.21 3.19
CA ALA A 58 -0.87 -12.39 1.98
C ALA A 58 -0.52 -13.67 1.20
N HIS A 59 0.76 -14.09 1.19
CA HIS A 59 1.18 -15.34 0.53
C HIS A 59 0.56 -16.59 1.18
N ASP A 60 0.46 -16.61 2.52
CA ASP A 60 -0.14 -17.72 3.27
C ASP A 60 -1.68 -17.68 3.25
N THR A 61 -2.24 -16.47 3.37
CA THR A 61 -3.68 -16.28 3.60
C THR A 61 -4.48 -16.03 2.33
N GLY A 62 -3.81 -15.72 1.22
CA GLY A 62 -4.43 -15.30 -0.05
C GLY A 62 -5.15 -13.95 0.02
N ASN A 63 -4.91 -13.14 1.06
CA ASN A 63 -5.63 -11.89 1.31
C ASN A 63 -4.68 -10.70 1.50
N LEU A 64 -4.98 -9.58 0.84
CA LEU A 64 -4.39 -8.29 1.17
C LEU A 64 -5.17 -7.66 2.34
N ALA A 65 -4.44 -7.04 3.27
CA ALA A 65 -5.03 -6.24 4.34
C ALA A 65 -5.03 -4.74 3.99
N ILE A 66 -6.22 -4.15 3.82
CA ILE A 66 -6.41 -2.72 3.49
C ILE A 66 -6.85 -1.97 4.73
N GLU A 67 -5.94 -1.25 5.38
CA GLU A 67 -6.24 -0.45 6.58
C GLU A 67 -7.15 0.75 6.25
N PHE A 68 -8.18 0.96 7.07
CA PHE A 68 -9.10 2.10 6.97
C PHE A 68 -9.24 2.92 8.26
N LYS A 69 -8.78 2.40 9.41
CA LYS A 69 -8.88 3.06 10.71
C LYS A 69 -7.72 2.64 11.62
N CYS A 70 -7.24 3.55 12.46
CA CYS A 70 -6.30 3.25 13.54
C CYS A 70 -6.59 4.13 14.76
N ASN A 71 -6.59 3.54 15.96
CA ASN A 71 -6.95 4.24 17.21
C ASN A 71 -8.27 5.01 17.11
N GLU A 72 -9.28 4.35 16.55
CA GLU A 72 -10.62 4.91 16.32
C GLU A 72 -10.67 6.13 15.37
N LYS A 73 -9.56 6.47 14.69
CA LYS A 73 -9.49 7.57 13.72
C LYS A 73 -9.34 7.05 12.29
N PRO A 74 -9.84 7.78 11.28
CA PRO A 74 -9.60 7.45 9.88
C PRO A 74 -8.09 7.31 9.60
N SER A 75 -7.71 6.26 8.89
CA SER A 75 -6.33 6.02 8.44
C SER A 75 -6.27 5.26 7.11
N GLY A 76 -5.07 5.12 6.55
CA GLY A 76 -4.81 4.33 5.36
C GLY A 76 -5.70 4.74 4.19
N ILE A 77 -6.51 3.81 3.70
CA ILE A 77 -7.35 4.00 2.50
C ILE A 77 -8.38 5.12 2.67
N THR A 78 -8.70 5.53 3.90
CA THR A 78 -9.66 6.63 4.10
C THR A 78 -8.99 7.99 3.97
N THR A 79 -7.72 8.11 4.37
CA THR A 79 -7.00 9.40 4.46
C THR A 79 -5.99 9.64 3.36
N THR A 80 -5.41 8.60 2.76
CA THR A 80 -4.35 8.73 1.75
C THR A 80 -4.83 9.51 0.53
N LYS A 81 -3.96 10.36 -0.01
CA LYS A 81 -4.13 11.08 -1.28
C LYS A 81 -3.30 10.46 -2.39
N ALA A 82 -2.63 9.33 -2.14
CA ALA A 82 -1.93 8.58 -3.15
C ALA A 82 -2.87 8.16 -4.31
N HIS A 83 -2.34 8.20 -5.53
CA HIS A 83 -3.05 7.74 -6.72
C HIS A 83 -3.11 6.22 -6.82
N PHE A 84 -2.06 5.56 -6.33
CA PHE A 84 -1.91 4.10 -6.35
C PHE A 84 -1.42 3.56 -5.01
N TYR A 85 -1.74 2.30 -4.76
CA TYR A 85 -1.07 1.47 -3.76
C TYR A 85 -0.05 0.57 -4.46
N MET A 86 1.15 0.50 -3.89
CA MET A 86 2.15 -0.52 -4.19
C MET A 86 2.09 -1.58 -3.09
N TYR A 87 1.43 -2.70 -3.36
CA TYR A 87 1.37 -3.84 -2.44
C TYR A 87 2.47 -4.84 -2.76
N HIS A 88 3.44 -4.97 -1.85
CA HIS A 88 4.48 -5.99 -1.90
C HIS A 88 4.06 -7.19 -1.06
N ILE A 89 3.85 -8.34 -1.71
CA ILE A 89 3.68 -9.63 -1.03
C ILE A 89 5.08 -10.21 -0.84
N ILE A 90 5.59 -10.13 0.38
CA ILE A 90 7.01 -10.40 0.65
C ILE A 90 7.37 -11.86 0.40
N GLY A 91 6.51 -12.80 0.81
CA GLY A 91 6.76 -14.24 0.69
C GLY A 91 6.94 -14.70 -0.76
N ASP A 92 6.05 -14.24 -1.65
CA ASP A 92 6.06 -14.61 -3.07
C ASP A 92 6.88 -13.66 -3.95
N LYS A 93 7.43 -12.58 -3.36
CA LYS A 93 8.13 -11.50 -4.06
C LYS A 93 7.29 -10.86 -5.18
N GLU A 94 5.97 -10.79 -4.98
CA GLU A 94 5.06 -10.16 -5.94
C GLU A 94 4.81 -8.70 -5.58
N CYS A 95 4.56 -7.88 -6.61
CA CYS A 95 4.16 -6.50 -6.43
C CYS A 95 2.89 -6.20 -7.24
N TYR A 96 1.99 -5.42 -6.65
CA TYR A 96 0.73 -4.99 -7.26
C TYR A 96 0.62 -3.47 -7.23
N LYS A 97 0.40 -2.85 -8.39
CA LYS A 97 0.14 -1.40 -8.53
C LYS A 97 -1.35 -1.16 -8.71
N ILE A 98 -2.06 -1.03 -7.60
CA ILE A 98 -3.53 -0.95 -7.58
C ILE A 98 -3.96 0.51 -7.52
N PRO A 99 -4.83 1.02 -8.42
CA PRO A 99 -5.35 2.38 -8.31
C PRO A 99 -6.16 2.55 -7.02
N THR A 100 -5.86 3.59 -6.24
CA THR A 100 -6.55 3.90 -4.97
C THR A 100 -8.05 4.04 -5.17
N LYS A 101 -8.47 4.61 -6.31
CA LYS A 101 -9.88 4.76 -6.67
C LYS A 101 -10.60 3.41 -6.84
N ILE A 102 -9.90 2.38 -7.30
CA ILE A 102 -10.47 1.03 -7.46
C ILE A 102 -10.67 0.40 -6.08
N LEU A 103 -9.68 0.46 -5.19
CA LEU A 103 -9.82 -0.02 -3.81
C LEU A 103 -11.01 0.65 -3.10
N ARG A 104 -11.10 1.98 -3.19
CA ARG A 104 -12.23 2.73 -2.61
C ARG A 104 -13.58 2.31 -3.20
N LYS A 105 -13.65 2.06 -4.52
CA LYS A 105 -14.88 1.60 -5.18
C LYS A 105 -15.28 0.20 -4.71
N MET A 106 -14.34 -0.74 -4.67
CA MET A 106 -14.57 -2.11 -4.21
C MET A 106 -15.08 -2.13 -2.76
N ILE A 107 -14.42 -1.37 -1.87
CA ILE A 107 -14.86 -1.23 -0.47
C ILE A 107 -16.29 -0.67 -0.37
N LYS A 108 -16.59 0.40 -1.13
CA LYS A 108 -17.93 0.99 -1.15
C LYS A 108 -19.00 -0.01 -1.64
N ASN A 109 -18.63 -0.90 -2.54
CA ASN A 109 -19.50 -1.94 -3.08
C ASN A 109 -19.60 -3.18 -2.18
N GLY A 110 -18.88 -3.23 -1.05
CA GLY A 110 -18.83 -4.42 -0.20
C GLY A 110 -18.02 -5.57 -0.78
N GLU A 111 -17.12 -5.31 -1.73
CA GLU A 111 -16.29 -6.32 -2.40
C GLU A 111 -15.04 -6.70 -1.56
N TYR A 112 -15.26 -7.07 -0.30
CA TYR A 112 -14.24 -7.57 0.63
C TYR A 112 -14.79 -8.78 1.39
N ASP A 113 -13.91 -9.67 1.86
CA ASP A 113 -14.33 -10.90 2.51
C ASP A 113 -14.81 -10.66 3.95
N ARG A 114 -14.06 -9.84 4.70
CA ARG A 114 -14.39 -9.47 6.09
C ARG A 114 -13.60 -8.27 6.57
N GLU A 115 -14.09 -7.65 7.64
CA GLU A 115 -13.32 -6.72 8.45
C GLU A 115 -12.60 -7.45 9.57
N VAL A 116 -11.38 -7.01 9.89
CA VAL A 116 -10.61 -7.52 11.02
C VAL A 116 -9.94 -6.39 11.79
N SER A 117 -9.66 -6.64 13.07
CA SER A 117 -8.72 -5.84 13.85
C SER A 117 -7.31 -6.41 13.69
N GLY A 118 -6.28 -5.57 13.81
CA GLY A 118 -4.89 -5.99 13.84
C GLY A 118 -3.94 -4.83 14.10
N GLY A 119 -2.69 -4.97 13.66
CA GLY A 119 -1.60 -4.05 14.02
C GLY A 119 -1.25 -4.11 15.51
N ASP A 120 -0.33 -3.25 15.94
CA ASP A 120 0.14 -3.22 17.32
C ASP A 120 -1.00 -2.91 18.28
N GLY A 121 -1.30 -3.86 19.17
CA GLY A 121 -2.35 -3.72 20.18
C GLY A 121 -3.78 -3.79 19.62
N TRP A 122 -3.99 -4.36 18.43
CA TRP A 122 -5.31 -4.51 17.79
C TRP A 122 -6.02 -3.19 17.48
N ARG A 123 -5.23 -2.12 17.31
CA ARG A 123 -5.73 -0.74 17.17
C ARG A 123 -6.09 -0.38 15.73
N SER A 124 -5.61 -1.15 14.75
CA SER A 124 -5.91 -0.94 13.34
C SER A 124 -7.11 -1.79 12.91
N ARG A 125 -7.95 -1.25 12.03
CA ARG A 125 -9.05 -1.95 11.37
C ARG A 125 -8.77 -2.02 9.87
N MET A 126 -8.97 -3.20 9.30
CA MET A 126 -8.62 -3.52 7.92
C MET A 126 -9.74 -4.30 7.24
N TYR A 127 -9.91 -4.07 5.94
CA TYR A 127 -10.64 -4.98 5.07
C TYR A 127 -9.69 -6.07 4.56
N LEU A 128 -10.11 -7.32 4.59
CA LEU A 128 -9.41 -8.41 3.90
C LEU A 128 -10.02 -8.60 2.52
N MET A 129 -9.17 -8.54 1.49
CA MET A 129 -9.58 -8.70 0.10
C MET A 129 -8.69 -9.72 -0.58
N LYS A 130 -9.28 -10.68 -1.30
CA LYS A 130 -8.51 -11.75 -1.97
C LYS A 130 -7.51 -11.17 -2.97
N VAL A 131 -6.28 -11.68 -2.93
CA VAL A 131 -5.20 -11.34 -3.87
C VAL A 131 -5.64 -11.64 -5.32
N SER A 132 -6.48 -12.66 -5.52
CA SER A 132 -7.07 -13.02 -6.83
C SER A 132 -7.84 -11.87 -7.49
N ASN A 133 -8.42 -10.94 -6.72
CA ASN A 133 -9.17 -9.81 -7.27
C ASN A 133 -8.26 -8.77 -7.95
N PHE A 134 -6.96 -8.84 -7.67
CA PHE A 134 -5.99 -7.83 -8.11
C PHE A 134 -4.98 -8.36 -9.12
N GLN A 135 -5.13 -9.57 -9.65
CA GLN A 135 -4.18 -10.20 -10.58
C GLN A 135 -3.84 -9.31 -11.78
N LYS A 136 -4.83 -8.60 -12.34
CA LYS A 136 -4.63 -7.66 -13.46
C LYS A 136 -3.78 -6.41 -13.11
N TYR A 137 -3.49 -6.19 -11.84
CA TYR A 137 -2.67 -5.08 -11.34
C TYR A 137 -1.27 -5.53 -10.90
N LYS A 138 -0.95 -6.82 -11.07
CA LYS A 138 0.41 -7.32 -10.83
C LYS A 138 1.37 -6.59 -11.77
N VAL A 139 2.52 -6.20 -11.24
CA VAL A 139 3.59 -5.52 -11.97
C VAL A 139 4.89 -6.30 -11.83
N GLU A 140 5.69 -6.28 -12.89
CA GLU A 140 7.03 -6.83 -12.90
C GLU A 140 8.06 -5.70 -12.81
N LYS A 141 9.28 -6.05 -12.38
CA LYS A 141 10.37 -5.08 -12.40
C LYS A 141 10.67 -4.66 -13.83
N LEU A 142 11.06 -3.41 -13.99
CA LEU A 142 11.62 -2.92 -15.24
C LEU A 142 13.07 -3.39 -15.33
N ASP A 143 13.47 -3.80 -16.53
CA ASP A 143 14.84 -4.19 -16.86
C ASP A 143 15.78 -2.98 -16.97
#